data_AF-A0A3P8S387-F1
#
_entry.id   AF-A0A3P8S387-F1
#
_cell.length_a   1.000
_cell.length_b   1.000
_cell.length_c   1.000
_cell.angle_alpha   90.00
_cell.angle_beta   90.00
_cell.angle_gamma   90.00
#
_symmetry.space_group_name_H-M   'P 1'
#
loop_
_entity.id
_entity.type
_entity.pdbx_description
1 polymer ?
#
loop_
_entity_poly.entity_id
_entity_poly.type
_entity_poly.pdbx_seq_one_letter_code
_entity_poly.pdbx_strand_id
1 'polypeptide(L)'
;MCSECHSESAVLGLSAVVPHLIFTDAFPFDQNCIQCSLFLQVLPDLYLGNFKDARDREQLARNNITHILSIHDSAAPILQEMTYLCISAADLPTQNLTQHFKESIMFMHESRLKGEGCLVHCLAGVSRSVTLVVAYIMTVTGLGWQEALAAVRVARPCAGPNLGFQRQLQEFETTQAEQFRDWMRTEYKENPFNDEADIRDLLARASNVNDDDMRFTDT
;
A
#
# COMPACT_ATOMS: atom_id res chain seq x y z
N MET A 1 29.81 13.55 -17.53
CA MET A 1 31.13 13.55 -16.84
C MET A 1 30.92 13.98 -15.41
N CYS A 2 30.76 13.01 -14.52
CA CYS A 2 31.02 13.16 -13.10
C CYS A 2 31.73 11.88 -12.66
N SER A 3 32.82 12.10 -11.96
CA SER A 3 33.90 11.17 -11.69
C SER A 3 33.69 10.46 -10.36
N GLU A 4 34.12 9.20 -10.32
CA GLU A 4 34.66 8.46 -9.16
C GLU A 4 33.79 8.28 -7.91
N CYS A 5 33.39 7.02 -7.69
CA CYS A 5 33.46 6.33 -6.39
C CYS A 5 33.93 4.88 -6.65
N HIS A 6 35.24 4.66 -6.61
CA HIS A 6 35.84 3.39 -6.15
C HIS A 6 35.62 3.31 -4.63
N SER A 7 35.45 2.19 -3.93
CA SER A 7 35.88 0.78 -3.98
C SER A 7 34.81 -0.05 -3.20
N GLU A 8 34.73 -1.37 -3.10
CA GLU A 8 35.69 -2.49 -3.16
C GLU A 8 34.86 -3.80 -3.20
N SER A 9 35.28 -4.76 -4.02
CA SER A 9 34.68 -6.11 -4.09
C SER A 9 35.23 -7.04 -3.01
N ALA A 10 34.39 -7.94 -2.50
CA ALA A 10 34.83 -9.25 -2.01
C ALA A 10 33.82 -10.33 -2.40
N VAL A 11 34.27 -11.24 -3.28
CA VAL A 11 33.57 -12.43 -3.78
C VAL A 11 34.05 -13.66 -3.03
N LEU A 12 33.15 -14.47 -2.47
CA LEU A 12 33.24 -15.92 -2.15
C LEU A 12 31.81 -16.33 -1.71
N GLY A 13 31.13 -17.41 -2.09
CA GLY A 13 31.36 -18.66 -2.82
C GLY A 13 30.12 -19.55 -2.54
N LEU A 14 29.74 -20.41 -3.48
CA LEU A 14 28.47 -21.19 -3.57
C LEU A 14 28.07 -22.03 -2.33
N SER A 15 26.77 -22.03 -1.98
CA SER A 15 25.98 -23.23 -1.64
C SER A 15 24.49 -22.91 -1.52
N ALA A 16 23.65 -23.72 -2.17
CA ALA A 16 22.20 -23.61 -2.18
C ALA A 16 21.60 -24.04 -0.83
N VAL A 17 20.98 -23.09 -0.11
CA VAL A 17 19.90 -23.32 0.86
C VAL A 17 19.05 -22.05 0.91
N VAL A 18 17.74 -22.18 0.75
CA VAL A 18 16.74 -21.11 0.87
C VAL A 18 16.87 -20.44 2.25
N PRO A 19 17.23 -19.16 2.37
CA PRO A 19 17.24 -18.50 3.67
C PRO A 19 15.95 -17.69 3.85
N HIS A 20 15.34 -17.87 5.02
CA HIS A 20 14.50 -16.89 5.69
C HIS A 20 14.88 -15.46 5.30
N LEU A 21 13.91 -14.70 4.78
CA LEU A 21 14.03 -13.26 4.58
C LEU A 21 14.17 -12.58 5.94
N ILE A 22 15.42 -12.36 6.35
CA ILE A 22 15.76 -11.39 7.37
C ILE A 22 15.53 -10.01 6.72
N PHE A 23 14.38 -9.41 6.99
CA PHE A 23 14.14 -7.98 6.76
C PHE A 23 15.03 -7.20 7.73
N THR A 24 16.28 -6.92 7.35
CA THR A 24 17.11 -5.92 8.03
C THR A 24 16.92 -4.56 7.37
N ASP A 25 16.63 -3.59 8.23
CA ASP A 25 16.50 -2.16 7.95
C ASP A 25 17.62 -1.64 7.04
N ALA A 26 17.24 -1.08 5.89
CA ALA A 26 17.80 0.13 5.28
C ALA A 26 17.34 0.25 3.82
N PHE A 27 16.10 0.69 3.59
CA PHE A 27 15.87 1.50 2.40
C PHE A 27 16.32 2.92 2.77
N PRO A 28 17.47 3.41 2.24
CA PRO A 28 17.86 4.78 2.48
C PRO A 28 16.73 5.68 2.00
N PHE A 29 16.22 6.51 2.92
CA PHE A 29 15.17 7.48 2.64
C PHE A 29 15.77 8.60 1.78
N ASP A 30 15.92 8.34 0.48
CA ASP A 30 16.41 9.35 -0.44
C ASP A 30 15.28 10.34 -0.74
N GLN A 31 15.35 11.50 -0.08
CA GLN A 31 14.43 12.62 -0.26
C GLN A 31 14.52 13.23 -1.68
N ASN A 32 15.51 12.82 -2.48
CA ASN A 32 15.71 13.27 -3.86
C ASN A 32 15.28 12.27 -4.93
N CYS A 33 14.58 11.18 -4.60
CA CYS A 33 13.95 10.34 -5.63
C CYS A 33 12.74 11.08 -6.24
N ILE A 34 13.04 11.99 -7.17
CA ILE A 34 12.11 12.87 -7.92
C ILE A 34 11.22 12.06 -8.91
N GLN A 35 11.09 10.74 -8.72
CA GLN A 35 10.37 9.84 -9.61
C GLN A 35 9.20 9.07 -8.97
N CYS A 36 8.78 9.43 -7.75
CA CYS A 36 7.59 8.85 -7.10
C CYS A 36 6.35 9.79 -7.13
N SER A 37 6.14 10.56 -8.21
CA SER A 37 4.99 11.49 -8.35
C SER A 37 3.80 10.91 -9.11
N LEU A 38 3.77 9.60 -9.36
CA LEU A 38 2.64 8.95 -10.02
C LEU A 38 1.64 8.52 -8.96
N PHE A 39 0.35 8.71 -9.23
CA PHE A 39 -0.74 8.00 -8.56
C PHE A 39 -0.46 6.50 -8.62
N LEU A 40 -0.43 5.82 -7.46
CA LEU A 40 -0.02 4.42 -7.41
C LEU A 40 -1.22 3.52 -7.12
N GLN A 41 -1.58 2.76 -8.15
CA GLN A 41 -2.64 1.78 -8.12
C GLN A 41 -2.13 0.51 -7.41
N VAL A 42 -2.81 0.12 -6.33
CA VAL A 42 -2.47 -1.07 -5.55
C VAL A 42 -3.30 -2.27 -6.02
N LEU A 43 -4.57 -2.02 -6.35
CA LEU A 43 -5.52 -2.97 -6.94
C LEU A 43 -6.35 -2.21 -8.00
N PRO A 44 -7.05 -2.90 -8.92
CA PRO A 44 -8.05 -2.27 -9.79
C PRO A 44 -8.94 -1.29 -9.01
N ASP A 45 -8.96 -0.03 -9.46
CA ASP A 45 -9.74 1.08 -8.88
C ASP A 45 -9.39 1.47 -7.42
N LEU A 46 -8.25 1.00 -6.88
CA LEU A 46 -7.77 1.36 -5.54
C LEU A 46 -6.37 1.97 -5.57
N TYR A 47 -6.27 3.20 -5.08
CA TYR A 47 -5.07 4.03 -5.17
C TYR A 47 -4.61 4.48 -3.79
N LEU A 48 -3.29 4.61 -3.64
CA LEU A 48 -2.64 5.08 -2.43
C LEU A 48 -1.82 6.33 -2.72
N GLY A 49 -2.02 7.38 -1.92
CA GLY A 49 -1.35 8.66 -2.15
C GLY A 49 -1.06 9.48 -0.89
N ASN A 50 -0.57 10.68 -1.14
CA ASN A 50 -0.26 11.72 -0.15
C ASN A 50 -1.20 12.92 -0.29
N PHE A 51 -1.03 13.92 0.56
CA PHE A 51 -1.92 15.10 0.59
C PHE A 51 -1.91 15.93 -0.71
N LYS A 52 -0.79 15.97 -1.45
CA LYS A 52 -0.72 16.65 -2.75
C LYS A 52 -1.54 15.91 -3.80
N ASP A 53 -1.44 14.57 -3.83
CA ASP A 53 -2.17 13.72 -4.77
C ASP A 53 -3.69 13.91 -4.61
N ALA A 54 -4.17 14.04 -3.37
CA ALA A 54 -5.58 14.29 -3.06
C ALA A 54 -6.13 15.65 -3.56
N ARG A 55 -5.25 16.57 -3.99
CA ARG A 55 -5.59 17.89 -4.54
C ARG A 55 -5.37 18.00 -6.04
N ASP A 56 -4.75 17.00 -6.64
CA ASP A 56 -4.44 16.97 -8.06
C ASP A 56 -5.66 16.53 -8.85
N ARG A 57 -6.50 17.50 -9.24
CA ARG A 57 -7.71 17.24 -10.02
C ARG A 57 -7.44 16.52 -11.34
N GLU A 58 -6.28 16.75 -11.93
CA GLU A 58 -5.94 16.11 -13.20
C GLU A 58 -5.67 14.62 -13.00
N GLN A 59 -4.88 14.26 -11.98
CA GLN A 59 -4.65 12.85 -11.65
C GLN A 59 -5.91 12.15 -11.13
N LEU A 60 -6.73 12.83 -10.33
CA LEU A 60 -8.02 12.31 -9.87
C LEU A 60 -8.93 11.97 -11.05
N ALA A 61 -9.08 12.91 -12.01
CA ALA A 61 -9.88 12.69 -13.21
C ALA A 61 -9.31 11.59 -14.11
N ARG A 62 -7.99 11.57 -14.33
CA ARG A 62 -7.31 10.56 -15.17
C ARG A 62 -7.51 9.13 -14.67
N ASN A 63 -7.64 8.95 -13.36
CA ASN A 63 -7.80 7.63 -12.72
C ASN A 63 -9.26 7.35 -12.29
N ASN A 64 -10.23 8.10 -12.81
CA ASN A 64 -11.66 7.95 -12.48
C ASN A 64 -11.92 7.95 -10.96
N ILE A 65 -11.19 8.76 -10.19
CA ILE A 65 -11.36 8.85 -8.75
C ILE A 65 -12.61 9.68 -8.45
N THR A 66 -13.54 9.06 -7.74
CA THR A 66 -14.76 9.72 -7.22
C THR A 66 -14.85 9.63 -5.70
N HIS A 67 -14.11 8.70 -5.09
CA HIS A 67 -14.09 8.44 -3.65
C HIS A 67 -12.71 8.75 -3.05
N ILE A 68 -12.69 9.47 -1.93
CA ILE A 68 -11.45 9.83 -1.21
C ILE A 68 -11.57 9.46 0.27
N LEU A 69 -10.75 8.51 0.71
CA LEU A 69 -10.52 8.21 2.13
C LEU A 69 -9.34 9.05 2.62
N SER A 70 -9.64 10.08 3.41
CA SER A 70 -8.66 10.99 3.99
C SER A 70 -8.40 10.65 5.45
N ILE A 71 -7.18 10.24 5.79
CA ILE A 71 -6.78 9.94 7.17
C ILE A 71 -5.58 10.79 7.63
N HIS A 72 -5.86 11.88 8.36
CA HIS A 72 -4.87 12.72 9.02
C HIS A 72 -5.52 13.61 10.08
N ASP A 73 -4.73 14.34 10.87
CA ASP A 73 -5.14 15.10 12.05
C ASP A 73 -6.32 16.06 11.79
N SER A 74 -6.35 16.67 10.61
CA SER A 74 -7.35 17.63 10.15
C SER A 74 -8.14 17.15 8.92
N ALA A 75 -8.38 15.85 8.78
CA ALA A 75 -9.10 15.29 7.64
C ALA A 75 -10.48 15.93 7.48
N ALA A 76 -10.73 16.49 6.30
CA ALA A 76 -11.99 17.12 5.91
C ALA A 76 -12.15 17.05 4.39
N PRO A 77 -13.38 17.10 3.86
CA PRO A 77 -13.60 17.23 2.42
C PRO A 77 -12.92 18.48 1.86
N ILE A 78 -12.23 18.33 0.71
CA ILE A 78 -11.48 19.40 0.05
C ILE A 78 -11.95 19.70 -1.38
N LEU A 79 -12.66 18.76 -2.01
CA LEU A 79 -13.28 18.88 -3.33
C LEU A 79 -14.79 18.63 -3.18
N GLN A 80 -15.64 19.39 -3.85
CA GLN A 80 -17.10 19.28 -3.66
C GLN A 80 -17.70 18.11 -4.47
N GLU A 81 -17.02 17.74 -5.55
CA GLU A 81 -17.39 16.72 -6.53
C GLU A 81 -17.05 15.29 -6.11
N MET A 82 -16.43 15.10 -4.93
CA MET A 82 -15.94 13.80 -4.45
C MET A 82 -16.74 13.31 -3.24
N THR A 83 -16.89 12.00 -3.11
CA THR A 83 -17.40 11.35 -1.91
C THR A 83 -16.26 11.11 -0.92
N TYR A 84 -16.44 11.48 0.34
CA TYR A 84 -15.38 11.38 1.35
C TYR A 84 -15.71 10.44 2.50
N LEU A 85 -14.68 9.71 2.94
CA LEU A 85 -14.56 9.21 4.31
C LEU A 85 -13.38 9.94 4.98
N CYS A 86 -13.66 10.74 6.01
CA CYS A 86 -12.64 11.52 6.73
C CYS A 86 -12.42 10.95 8.13
N ILE A 87 -11.20 10.48 8.41
CA ILE A 87 -10.80 9.95 9.70
C ILE A 87 -9.74 10.87 10.30
N SER A 88 -10.05 11.52 11.42
CA SER A 88 -9.07 12.30 12.18
C SER A 88 -8.21 11.37 13.02
N ALA A 89 -6.95 11.20 12.64
CA ALA A 89 -6.01 10.31 13.32
C ALA A 89 -4.56 10.81 13.20
N ALA A 90 -3.84 10.79 14.32
CA ALA A 90 -2.42 11.11 14.39
C ALA A 90 -1.55 9.93 13.92
N ASP A 91 -0.35 10.20 13.39
CA ASP A 91 0.63 9.16 13.03
C ASP A 91 1.50 8.75 14.23
N LEU A 92 0.84 8.32 15.30
CA LEU A 92 1.49 7.90 16.53
C LEU A 92 1.28 6.41 16.75
N PRO A 93 2.27 5.68 17.31
CA PRO A 93 2.11 4.26 17.65
C PRO A 93 0.97 3.96 18.61
N THR A 94 0.53 4.97 19.38
CA THR A 94 -0.58 4.89 20.34
C THR A 94 -1.95 5.17 19.73
N GLN A 95 -2.02 5.68 18.49
CA GLN A 95 -3.28 5.93 17.82
C GLN A 95 -3.94 4.60 17.45
N ASN A 96 -5.20 4.39 17.86
CA ASN A 96 -5.96 3.21 17.47
C ASN A 96 -6.56 3.39 16.07
N LEU A 97 -6.11 2.59 15.09
CA LEU A 97 -6.66 2.54 13.75
C LEU A 97 -7.58 1.33 13.51
N THR A 98 -7.49 0.27 14.34
CA THR A 98 -8.32 -0.94 14.15
C THR A 98 -9.82 -0.63 14.25
N GLN A 99 -10.19 0.35 15.07
CA GLN A 99 -11.58 0.82 15.18
C GLN A 99 -12.15 1.35 13.85
N HIS A 100 -11.29 1.77 12.91
CA HIS A 100 -11.68 2.33 11.62
C HIS A 100 -11.60 1.32 10.47
N PHE A 101 -11.13 0.08 10.71
CA PHE A 101 -10.92 -0.89 9.64
C PHE A 101 -12.22 -1.22 8.93
N LYS A 102 -13.31 -1.48 9.66
CA LYS A 102 -14.58 -1.89 9.05
C LYS A 102 -15.15 -0.83 8.10
N GLU A 103 -15.28 0.41 8.57
CA GLU A 103 -15.80 1.52 7.74
C GLU A 103 -14.88 1.84 6.55
N SER A 104 -13.56 1.75 6.74
CA SER A 104 -12.58 1.96 5.67
C SER A 104 -12.68 0.88 4.59
N ILE A 105 -12.82 -0.38 5.01
CA ILE A 105 -12.95 -1.53 4.11
C ILE A 105 -14.24 -1.43 3.30
N MET A 106 -15.37 -1.10 3.93
CA MET A 106 -16.63 -0.87 3.21
C MET A 106 -16.48 0.23 2.17
N PHE A 107 -15.93 1.38 2.55
CA PHE A 107 -15.77 2.53 1.66
C PHE A 107 -14.90 2.20 0.43
N MET A 108 -13.78 1.50 0.63
CA MET A 108 -12.93 1.03 -0.46
C MET A 108 -13.61 -0.03 -1.33
N HIS A 109 -14.36 -0.96 -0.73
CA HIS A 109 -14.98 -2.04 -1.50
C HIS A 109 -16.17 -1.55 -2.32
N GLU A 110 -17.05 -0.75 -1.73
CA GLU A 110 -18.27 -0.28 -2.37
C GLU A 110 -18.00 0.68 -3.53
N SER A 111 -16.93 1.47 -3.46
CA SER A 111 -16.49 2.30 -4.59
C SER A 111 -16.01 1.45 -5.76
N ARG A 112 -15.16 0.45 -5.50
CA ARG A 112 -14.72 -0.51 -6.52
C ARG A 112 -15.89 -1.26 -7.15
N LEU A 113 -16.88 -1.69 -6.37
CA LEU A 113 -18.07 -2.38 -6.89
C LEU A 113 -18.90 -1.53 -7.86
N LYS A 114 -18.82 -0.20 -7.75
CA LYS A 114 -19.45 0.73 -8.70
C LYS A 114 -18.61 0.97 -9.96
N GLY A 115 -17.42 0.38 -10.05
CA GLY A 115 -16.43 0.70 -11.09
C GLY A 115 -15.85 2.11 -10.93
N GLU A 116 -15.80 2.60 -9.69
CA GLU A 116 -15.37 3.93 -9.35
C GLU A 116 -14.05 3.90 -8.57
N GLY A 117 -13.11 4.78 -8.93
CA GLY A 117 -11.80 4.85 -8.31
C GLY A 117 -11.84 5.41 -6.89
N CYS A 118 -11.08 4.79 -5.99
CA CYS A 118 -10.92 5.21 -4.61
C CYS A 118 -9.47 5.56 -4.29
N LEU A 119 -9.23 6.80 -3.84
CA LEU A 119 -7.95 7.24 -3.30
C LEU A 119 -7.96 7.14 -1.78
N VAL A 120 -6.99 6.40 -1.22
CA VAL A 120 -6.69 6.42 0.22
C VAL A 120 -5.43 7.24 0.44
N HIS A 121 -5.51 8.30 1.26
CA HIS A 121 -4.35 9.16 1.50
C HIS A 121 -4.21 9.58 2.97
N CYS A 122 -2.97 9.88 3.35
CA CYS A 122 -2.65 10.61 4.57
C CYS A 122 -1.78 11.82 4.23
N LEU A 123 -0.98 12.34 5.17
CA LEU A 123 -0.06 13.45 4.87
C LEU A 123 1.03 13.03 3.87
N ALA A 124 1.78 11.97 4.17
CA ALA A 124 2.91 11.51 3.36
C ALA A 124 2.59 10.29 2.46
N GLY A 125 1.47 9.63 2.70
CA GLY A 125 1.15 8.35 2.05
C GLY A 125 2.06 7.20 2.50
N VAL A 126 2.59 7.23 3.72
CA VAL A 126 3.61 6.28 4.21
C VAL A 126 3.07 5.32 5.27
N SER A 127 2.28 5.82 6.22
CA SER A 127 1.93 5.07 7.43
C SER A 127 0.42 4.90 7.60
N ARG A 128 -0.32 5.91 8.07
CA ARG A 128 -1.79 5.84 8.33
C ARG A 128 -2.61 5.25 7.18
N SER A 129 -2.46 5.81 5.97
CA SER A 129 -3.20 5.34 4.79
C SER A 129 -2.77 3.94 4.35
N VAL A 130 -1.47 3.63 4.44
CA VAL A 130 -0.94 2.29 4.16
C VAL A 130 -1.58 1.26 5.09
N THR A 131 -1.68 1.55 6.39
CA THR A 131 -2.31 0.65 7.35
C THR A 131 -3.72 0.25 6.94
N LEU A 132 -4.55 1.21 6.51
CA LEU A 132 -5.92 0.93 6.08
C LEU A 132 -5.96 0.09 4.79
N VAL A 133 -5.10 0.39 3.81
CA VAL A 133 -5.01 -0.38 2.57
C VAL A 133 -4.50 -1.81 2.83
N VAL A 134 -3.52 -1.99 3.73
CA VAL A 134 -3.04 -3.33 4.11
C VAL A 134 -4.17 -4.12 4.77
N ALA A 135 -4.91 -3.53 5.70
CA ALA A 135 -6.07 -4.19 6.33
C ALA A 135 -7.14 -4.57 5.31
N TYR A 136 -7.37 -3.74 4.28
CA TYR A 136 -8.25 -4.06 3.17
C TYR A 136 -7.76 -5.26 2.36
N ILE A 137 -6.50 -5.26 1.93
CA ILE A 137 -5.91 -6.38 1.17
C ILE A 137 -6.01 -7.68 1.98
N MET A 138 -5.64 -7.68 3.26
CA MET A 138 -5.76 -8.86 4.14
C MET A 138 -7.19 -9.41 4.23
N THR A 139 -8.18 -8.54 4.07
CA THR A 139 -9.61 -8.86 4.20
C THR A 139 -10.21 -9.38 2.89
N VAL A 140 -9.78 -8.87 1.73
CA VAL A 140 -10.26 -9.33 0.41
C VAL A 140 -9.41 -10.45 -0.18
N THR A 141 -8.30 -10.79 0.46
CA THR A 141 -7.39 -11.88 0.11
C THR A 141 -7.20 -12.84 1.28
N GLY A 142 -6.43 -13.91 1.07
CA GLY A 142 -5.97 -14.81 2.15
C GLY A 142 -4.66 -14.37 2.82
N LEU A 143 -4.08 -13.23 2.42
CA LEU A 143 -2.73 -12.83 2.81
C LEU A 143 -2.63 -12.35 4.27
N GLY A 144 -1.46 -12.59 4.88
CA GLY A 144 -1.05 -11.98 6.14
C GLY A 144 -0.65 -10.52 5.94
N TRP A 145 -0.41 -9.81 7.05
CA TRP A 145 -0.11 -8.38 7.00
C TRP A 145 1.23 -8.08 6.32
N GLN A 146 2.21 -8.99 6.43
CA GLN A 146 3.54 -8.81 5.85
C GLN A 146 3.49 -8.93 4.33
N GLU A 147 2.80 -9.96 3.82
CA GLU A 147 2.60 -10.16 2.38
C GLU A 147 1.75 -9.04 1.77
N ALA A 148 0.68 -8.63 2.45
CA ALA A 148 -0.14 -7.50 2.02
C ALA A 148 0.67 -6.19 1.99
N LEU A 149 1.50 -5.92 3.00
CA LEU A 149 2.40 -4.76 2.99
C LEU A 149 3.46 -4.85 1.90
N ALA A 150 3.99 -6.04 1.61
CA ALA A 150 4.93 -6.24 0.52
C ALA A 150 4.29 -5.90 -0.84
N ALA A 151 3.04 -6.29 -1.07
CA ALA A 151 2.30 -5.91 -2.26
C ALA A 151 2.10 -4.39 -2.37
N VAL A 152 1.75 -3.72 -1.27
CA VAL A 152 1.65 -2.26 -1.24
C VAL A 152 3.00 -1.60 -1.56
N ARG A 153 4.12 -2.18 -1.10
CA ARG A 153 5.47 -1.66 -1.37
C ARG A 153 5.90 -1.77 -2.82
N VAL A 154 5.38 -2.73 -3.58
CA VAL A 154 5.59 -2.79 -5.04
C VAL A 154 5.05 -1.53 -5.69
N ALA A 155 3.82 -1.15 -5.33
CA ALA A 155 3.23 0.08 -5.84
C ALA A 155 3.92 1.32 -5.24
N ARG A 156 4.17 1.33 -3.93
CA ARG A 156 4.69 2.49 -3.20
C ARG A 156 5.88 2.10 -2.30
N PRO A 157 7.12 2.17 -2.79
CA PRO A 157 8.31 1.70 -2.04
C PRO A 157 8.51 2.34 -0.67
N CYS A 158 8.07 3.59 -0.50
CA CYS A 158 8.13 4.29 0.80
C CYS A 158 7.05 3.85 1.81
N ALA A 159 6.19 2.88 1.47
CA ALA A 159 5.17 2.36 2.38
C ALA A 159 5.81 1.69 3.61
N GLY A 160 5.47 2.21 4.78
CA GLY A 160 6.03 1.79 6.06
C GLY A 160 5.17 2.31 7.22
N PRO A 161 4.13 1.56 7.63
CA PRO A 161 3.38 1.85 8.84
C PRO A 161 4.32 1.98 10.03
N ASN A 162 4.03 2.92 10.95
CA ASN A 162 4.76 3.01 12.19
C ASN A 162 4.63 1.69 13.00
N LEU A 163 5.54 1.45 13.95
CA LEU A 163 5.59 0.18 14.70
C LEU A 163 4.30 -0.14 15.47
N GLY A 164 3.54 0.86 15.92
CA GLY A 164 2.25 0.64 16.58
C GLY A 164 1.19 0.13 15.62
N PHE A 165 1.16 0.66 14.39
CA PHE A 165 0.26 0.19 13.35
C PHE A 165 0.64 -1.20 12.82
N GLN A 166 1.93 -1.52 12.72
CA GLN A 166 2.37 -2.88 12.40
C GLN A 166 1.89 -3.89 13.45
N ARG A 167 1.99 -3.55 14.74
CA ARG A 167 1.44 -4.39 15.82
C ARG A 167 -0.07 -4.55 15.73
N GLN A 168 -0.80 -3.47 15.41
CA GLN A 168 -2.24 -3.53 15.21
C GLN A 168 -2.62 -4.42 14.02
N LEU A 169 -1.87 -4.39 12.92
CA LEU A 169 -2.09 -5.28 11.77
C LEU A 169 -1.80 -6.75 12.12
N GLN A 170 -0.73 -7.00 12.86
CA GLN A 170 -0.40 -8.34 13.36
C GLN A 170 -1.49 -8.88 14.31
N GLU A 171 -1.99 -8.04 15.21
CA GLU A 171 -3.10 -8.40 16.10
C GLU A 171 -4.39 -8.64 15.29
N PHE A 172 -4.68 -7.79 14.29
CA PHE A 172 -5.80 -7.98 13.39
C PHE A 172 -5.73 -9.31 12.64
N GLU A 173 -4.57 -9.69 12.09
CA GLU A 173 -4.36 -10.97 11.42
C GLU A 173 -4.74 -12.15 12.32
N THR A 174 -4.33 -12.12 13.59
CA THR A 174 -4.48 -13.23 14.52
C THR A 174 -5.84 -13.29 15.21
N THR A 175 -6.56 -12.17 15.32
CA THR A 175 -7.77 -12.08 16.15
C THR A 175 -9.05 -11.77 15.37
N GLN A 176 -8.97 -11.07 14.24
CA GLN A 176 -10.12 -10.45 13.58
C GLN A 176 -10.21 -10.68 12.07
N ALA A 177 -9.09 -10.94 11.38
CA ALA A 177 -9.06 -11.01 9.91
C ALA A 177 -10.03 -12.05 9.35
N GLU A 178 -10.12 -13.25 9.96
CA GLU A 178 -11.07 -14.27 9.48
C GLU A 178 -12.53 -13.84 9.66
N GLN A 179 -12.86 -13.17 10.77
CA GLN A 179 -14.21 -12.64 10.98
C GLN A 179 -14.56 -11.56 9.94
N PHE A 180 -13.57 -10.75 9.55
CA PHE A 180 -13.74 -9.75 8.50
C PHE A 180 -13.90 -10.39 7.12
N ARG A 181 -13.17 -11.47 6.81
CA ARG A 181 -13.34 -12.24 5.57
C ARG A 181 -14.71 -12.91 5.51
N ASP A 182 -15.16 -13.53 6.60
CA ASP A 182 -16.50 -14.11 6.71
C ASP A 182 -17.59 -13.07 6.52
N TRP A 183 -17.42 -11.90 7.15
CA TRP A 183 -18.32 -10.77 6.97
C TRP A 183 -18.35 -10.29 5.52
N MET A 184 -17.19 -10.10 4.87
CA MET A 184 -17.11 -9.71 3.46
C MET A 184 -17.82 -10.70 2.54
N ARG A 185 -17.60 -12.01 2.73
CA ARG A 185 -18.28 -13.08 1.97
C ARG A 185 -19.79 -13.06 2.16
N THR A 186 -20.25 -12.68 3.36
CA THR A 186 -21.68 -12.64 3.70
C THR A 186 -22.36 -11.40 3.14
N GLU A 187 -21.71 -10.23 3.26
CA GLU A 187 -22.22 -8.93 2.84
C GLU A 187 -22.18 -8.78 1.31
N TYR A 188 -21.05 -9.13 0.69
CA TYR A 188 -20.78 -8.97 -0.75
C TYR A 188 -20.69 -10.33 -1.45
N LYS A 189 -21.79 -11.11 -1.39
CA LYS A 189 -21.87 -12.49 -1.91
C LYS A 189 -21.41 -12.63 -3.37
N GLU A 190 -21.70 -11.61 -4.16
CA GLU A 190 -21.26 -11.50 -5.55
C GLU A 190 -20.10 -10.50 -5.62
N ASN A 191 -18.88 -10.96 -5.35
CA ASN A 191 -17.67 -10.18 -5.53
C ASN A 191 -17.03 -10.52 -6.90
N PRO A 192 -16.99 -9.59 -7.86
CA PRO A 192 -16.43 -9.84 -9.19
C PRO A 192 -14.89 -9.76 -9.22
N PHE A 193 -14.24 -9.33 -8.14
CA PHE A 193 -12.80 -9.11 -8.11
C PHE A 193 -12.02 -10.41 -7.90
N ASN A 194 -10.86 -10.52 -8.55
CA ASN A 194 -9.89 -11.57 -8.31
C ASN A 194 -8.64 -10.98 -7.64
N ASP A 195 -8.85 -10.37 -6.48
CA ASP A 195 -7.82 -9.59 -5.77
C ASP A 195 -6.56 -10.43 -5.48
N GLU A 196 -6.70 -11.73 -5.21
CA GLU A 196 -5.57 -12.65 -4.99
C GLU A 196 -4.69 -12.81 -6.24
N ALA A 197 -5.30 -12.88 -7.43
CA ALA A 197 -4.55 -12.93 -8.69
C ALA A 197 -3.91 -11.58 -9.02
N ASP A 198 -4.65 -10.48 -8.83
CA ASP A 198 -4.13 -9.12 -9.06
C ASP A 198 -2.90 -8.82 -8.21
N ILE A 199 -2.92 -9.21 -6.92
CA ILE A 199 -1.76 -9.08 -6.03
C ILE A 199 -0.61 -9.98 -6.46
N ARG A 200 -0.88 -11.23 -6.86
CA ARG A 200 0.17 -12.14 -7.35
C ARG A 200 0.87 -11.58 -8.59
N ASP A 201 0.10 -11.03 -9.53
CA ASP A 201 0.64 -10.42 -10.75
C ASP A 201 1.40 -9.13 -10.45
N LEU A 202 0.97 -8.36 -9.45
CA LEU A 202 1.70 -7.20 -8.95
C LEU A 202 3.07 -7.62 -8.37
N LEU A 203 3.10 -8.63 -7.49
CA LEU A 203 4.33 -9.14 -6.88
C LEU A 203 5.29 -9.73 -7.92
N ALA A 204 4.78 -10.50 -8.89
CA ALA A 204 5.60 -11.11 -9.94
C ALA A 204 6.29 -10.06 -10.83
N ARG A 205 5.59 -8.96 -11.15
CA ARG A 205 6.19 -7.84 -11.90
C ARG A 205 7.36 -7.20 -11.16
N ALA A 206 7.30 -7.10 -9.84
CA ALA A 206 8.38 -6.55 -9.03
C ALA A 206 9.65 -7.42 -9.05
N SER A 207 9.48 -8.75 -9.04
CA SER A 207 10.61 -9.69 -9.08
C SER A 207 11.38 -9.61 -10.40
N ASN A 208 10.69 -9.42 -11.53
CA ASN A 208 11.32 -9.36 -12.85
C ASN A 208 12.12 -8.06 -13.08
N VAL A 209 11.70 -6.94 -12.47
CA VAL A 209 12.44 -5.66 -12.57
C VAL A 209 13.80 -5.75 -11.88
N ASN A 210 13.92 -6.53 -10.80
CA ASN A 210 15.18 -6.70 -10.08
C ASN A 210 16.19 -7.59 -10.84
N ASP A 211 15.72 -8.48 -11.71
CA ASP A 211 16.60 -9.36 -12.50
C ASP A 211 17.16 -8.69 -13.76
N ASP A 212 16.43 -7.74 -14.36
CA ASP A 212 16.90 -7.02 -15.55
C ASP A 212 17.93 -5.92 -15.23
N ASP A 213 17.92 -5.36 -14.01
CA ASP A 213 18.93 -4.38 -13.56
C ASP A 213 20.31 -5.02 -13.31
N MET A 214 20.37 -6.35 -13.14
CA MET A 214 21.63 -7.11 -13.08
C MET A 214 22.20 -7.51 -14.45
N ARG A 215 21.55 -7.18 -15.58
CA ARG A 215 22.05 -7.51 -16.93
C ARG A 215 22.76 -6.38 -17.66
N PHE A 216 22.88 -5.20 -17.05
CA PHE A 216 23.56 -4.03 -17.62
C PHE A 216 24.79 -3.59 -16.80
N THR A 217 25.69 -4.52 -16.46
CA THR A 217 27.03 -4.15 -15.95
C THR A 217 28.19 -4.85 -16.66
N ASP A 218 27.94 -5.65 -17.70
CA ASP A 218 29.01 -6.30 -18.48
C ASP A 218 28.98 -5.86 -19.95
N THR A 219 29.56 -4.69 -20.24
CA THR A 219 30.19 -4.39 -21.54
C THR A 219 31.29 -3.35 -21.39
#